data_AF-R9LB27-F1
#
_entry.id   AF-R9LB27-F1
#
_cell.length_a   1.000
_cell.length_b   1.000
_cell.length_c   1.000
_cell.angle_alpha   90.00
_cell.angle_beta   90.00
_cell.angle_gamma   90.00
#
_symmetry.space_group_name_H-M   'P 1'
#
loop_
_entity.id
_entity.type
_entity.pdbx_description
1 polymer ?
#
loop_
_entity_poly.entity_id
_entity_poly.type
_entity_poly.pdbx_seq_one_letter_code
_entity_poly.pdbx_strand_id
1 'polypeptide(L)'
;MEIRQGTLHQRGLQQNFQELRKGLDMTEDYLQIMIESLEKKIDVLDQVLELDKRQIAIALEQPFDMEKYDKTMDEKGALIDELNKLDDGFTSTYERVRDAVQADPKAYADKVKRMQDLIRMAVDKSVAVEAQEQRGKQAMQSAVNAKRKEIRTIKVSNAAATQYYKAMSRINDVDPQLMDKKK
;
A
#
# COMPACT_ATOMS: atom_id res chain seq x y z
N MET A 1 -42.55 -54.75 -22.27
CA MET A 1 -41.57 -53.77 -22.79
C MET A 1 -41.47 -52.49 -21.92
N GLU A 2 -42.21 -52.38 -20.82
CA GLU A 2 -42.35 -51.13 -20.03
C GLU A 2 -41.27 -50.93 -18.94
N ILE A 3 -40.58 -51.99 -18.50
CA ILE A 3 -39.61 -51.91 -17.39
C ILE A 3 -38.34 -51.12 -17.77
N ARG A 4 -38.00 -51.03 -19.06
CA ARG A 4 -36.82 -50.29 -19.54
C ARG A 4 -37.02 -48.76 -19.58
N GLN A 5 -38.26 -48.26 -19.68
CA GLN A 5 -38.50 -46.81 -19.72
C GLN A 5 -38.41 -46.17 -18.32
N GLY A 6 -38.85 -46.87 -17.27
CA GLY A 6 -38.76 -46.39 -15.88
C GLY A 6 -37.32 -46.28 -15.35
N THR A 7 -36.42 -47.17 -15.80
CA THR A 7 -35.00 -47.16 -15.40
C THR A 7 -34.19 -46.07 -16.11
N LEU A 8 -34.55 -45.70 -17.34
CA LEU A 8 -33.96 -44.56 -18.07
C LEU A 8 -34.36 -43.21 -17.46
N HIS A 9 -35.63 -43.05 -17.06
CA HIS A 9 -36.11 -41.84 -16.39
C HIS A 9 -35.47 -41.63 -15.01
N GLN A 10 -35.32 -42.69 -14.21
CA GLN A 10 -34.63 -42.61 -12.91
C GLN A 10 -33.14 -42.30 -13.05
N ARG A 11 -32.46 -42.80 -14.10
CA ARG A 11 -31.06 -42.45 -14.38
C ARG A 11 -30.88 -40.98 -14.76
N GLY A 12 -31.77 -40.43 -15.60
CA GLY A 12 -31.72 -39.02 -15.99
C GLY A 12 -31.92 -38.08 -14.80
N LEU A 13 -32.85 -38.43 -13.88
CA LEU A 13 -33.04 -37.66 -12.65
C LEU A 13 -31.81 -37.71 -11.74
N GLN A 14 -31.22 -38.89 -11.53
CA GLN A 14 -30.01 -39.04 -10.71
C GLN A 14 -28.80 -38.27 -11.27
N GLN A 15 -28.63 -38.26 -12.60
CA GLN A 15 -27.58 -37.49 -13.26
C GLN A 15 -27.79 -35.97 -13.08
N ASN A 16 -29.02 -35.47 -13.29
CA ASN A 16 -29.34 -34.07 -13.02
C ASN A 16 -29.07 -33.68 -11.56
N PHE A 17 -29.40 -34.52 -10.59
CA PHE A 17 -29.11 -34.26 -9.18
C PHE A 17 -27.60 -34.23 -8.87
N GLN A 18 -26.81 -35.10 -9.50
CA GLN A 18 -25.35 -35.08 -9.34
C GLN A 18 -24.72 -33.83 -9.98
N GLU A 19 -25.19 -33.42 -11.16
CA GLU A 19 -24.71 -32.20 -11.82
C GLU A 19 -25.07 -30.94 -11.03
N LEU A 20 -26.29 -30.86 -10.49
CA LEU A 20 -26.70 -29.77 -9.60
C LEU A 20 -25.82 -29.73 -8.35
N ARG A 21 -25.59 -30.88 -7.71
CA ARG A 21 -24.76 -30.98 -6.50
C ARG A 21 -23.32 -30.55 -6.78
N LYS A 22 -22.76 -30.97 -7.91
CA LYS A 22 -21.40 -30.59 -8.32
C LYS A 22 -21.29 -29.09 -8.64
N GLY A 23 -22.32 -28.48 -9.20
CA GLY A 23 -22.39 -27.03 -9.42
C GLY A 23 -22.44 -26.23 -8.10
N LEU A 24 -23.19 -26.73 -7.10
CA LEU A 24 -23.25 -26.14 -5.76
C LEU A 24 -21.90 -26.22 -5.04
N ASP A 25 -21.25 -27.39 -5.09
CA ASP A 25 -19.92 -27.64 -4.47
C ASP A 25 -18.85 -26.68 -5.03
N MET A 26 -18.81 -26.52 -6.35
CA MET A 26 -17.92 -25.56 -7.01
C MET A 26 -18.21 -24.11 -6.61
N THR A 27 -19.50 -23.75 -6.43
CA THR A 27 -19.88 -22.39 -6.03
C THR A 27 -19.44 -22.10 -4.60
N GLU A 28 -19.59 -23.06 -3.68
CA GLU A 28 -19.09 -22.94 -2.31
C GLU A 28 -17.58 -22.75 -2.25
N ASP A 29 -16.82 -23.51 -3.04
CA ASP A 29 -15.36 -23.40 -3.14
C ASP A 29 -14.94 -22.00 -3.63
N TYR A 30 -15.58 -21.50 -4.69
CA TYR A 30 -15.28 -20.16 -5.20
C TYR A 30 -15.63 -19.05 -4.19
N LEU A 31 -16.75 -19.19 -3.48
CA LEU A 31 -17.10 -18.24 -2.41
C LEU A 31 -16.10 -18.30 -1.25
N GLN A 32 -15.57 -19.48 -0.94
CA GLN A 32 -14.52 -19.64 0.06
C GLN A 32 -13.22 -18.95 -0.37
N ILE A 33 -12.80 -19.12 -1.63
CA ILE A 33 -11.64 -18.42 -2.20
C ILE A 33 -11.83 -16.90 -2.15
N MET A 34 -13.04 -16.40 -2.41
CA MET A 34 -13.33 -14.96 -2.31
C MET A 34 -13.19 -14.44 -0.87
N ILE A 35 -13.64 -15.21 0.13
CA ILE A 35 -13.45 -14.88 1.55
C ILE A 35 -11.97 -14.81 1.89
N GLU A 36 -11.19 -15.81 1.50
CA GLU A 36 -9.75 -15.86 1.74
C GLU A 36 -9.00 -14.71 1.03
N SER A 37 -9.43 -14.33 -0.17
CA SER A 37 -8.89 -13.16 -0.88
C SER A 37 -9.14 -11.86 -0.12
N LEU A 38 -10.34 -11.69 0.46
CA LEU A 38 -10.66 -10.52 1.27
C LEU A 38 -9.90 -10.49 2.60
N GLU A 39 -9.74 -11.63 3.26
CA GLU A 39 -8.93 -11.75 4.48
C GLU A 39 -7.47 -11.39 4.17
N LYS A 40 -6.93 -11.92 3.08
CA LYS A 40 -5.58 -11.58 2.64
C LYS A 40 -5.44 -10.10 2.27
N LYS A 41 -6.46 -9.50 1.64
CA LYS A 41 -6.48 -8.06 1.34
C LYS A 41 -6.37 -7.22 2.62
N ILE A 42 -7.11 -7.61 3.66
CA ILE A 42 -7.04 -6.97 4.98
C ILE A 42 -5.62 -7.07 5.57
N ASP A 43 -4.99 -8.25 5.50
CA ASP A 43 -3.62 -8.44 6.00
C ASP A 43 -2.60 -7.58 5.26
N VAL A 44 -2.75 -7.45 3.94
CA VAL A 44 -1.87 -6.59 3.13
C VAL A 44 -2.10 -5.11 3.47
N LEU A 45 -3.35 -4.67 3.69
CA LEU A 45 -3.65 -3.31 4.14
C LEU A 45 -3.02 -3.01 5.51
N ASP A 46 -3.00 -3.98 6.43
CA ASP A 46 -2.31 -3.84 7.72
C ASP A 46 -0.80 -3.71 7.57
N GLN A 47 -0.20 -4.46 6.64
CA GLN A 47 1.21 -4.31 6.32
C GLN A 47 1.53 -2.93 5.73
N VAL A 48 0.67 -2.39 4.86
CA VAL A 48 0.82 -1.03 4.32
C VAL A 48 0.75 0.00 5.45
N LEU A 49 -0.20 -0.13 6.38
CA LEU A 49 -0.30 0.75 7.54
C LEU A 49 0.96 0.74 8.41
N GLU A 50 1.55 -0.42 8.63
CA GLU A 50 2.78 -0.54 9.42
C GLU A 50 3.99 0.03 8.66
N LEU A 51 4.08 -0.23 7.37
CA LEU A 51 5.11 0.31 6.51
C LEU A 51 5.06 1.84 6.47
N ASP A 52 3.87 2.44 6.43
CA ASP A 52 3.72 3.89 6.45
C ASP A 52 4.15 4.52 7.78
N LYS A 53 3.89 3.85 8.92
CA LYS A 53 4.43 4.29 10.22
C LYS A 53 5.96 4.28 10.20
N ARG A 54 6.56 3.22 9.65
CA ARG A 54 8.01 3.10 9.48
C ARG A 54 8.57 4.18 8.55
N GLN A 55 7.90 4.46 7.42
CA GLN A 55 8.25 5.55 6.50
C GLN A 55 8.26 6.91 7.21
N ILE A 56 7.23 7.21 8.02
CA ILE A 56 7.16 8.43 8.82
C ILE A 56 8.31 8.49 9.81
N ALA A 57 8.60 7.40 10.52
CA ALA A 57 9.71 7.35 11.48
C ALA A 57 11.05 7.66 10.80
N ILE A 58 11.33 7.03 9.65
CA ILE A 58 12.55 7.27 8.85
C ILE A 58 12.61 8.73 8.37
N ALA A 59 11.49 9.29 7.90
CA ALA A 59 11.44 10.70 7.48
C ALA A 59 11.78 11.67 8.62
N LEU A 60 11.51 11.30 9.87
CA LEU A 60 11.81 12.12 11.05
C LEU A 60 13.22 11.86 11.63
N GLU A 61 13.93 10.83 11.17
CA GLU A 61 15.31 10.56 11.61
C GLU A 61 16.26 11.72 11.27
N GLN A 62 17.21 12.00 12.17
CA GLN A 62 18.27 12.97 11.95
C GLN A 62 19.64 12.32 12.24
N PRO A 63 20.50 12.14 11.22
CA PRO A 63 20.31 12.57 9.83
C PRO A 63 19.27 11.73 9.08
N PHE A 64 18.47 12.37 8.22
CA PHE A 64 17.53 11.69 7.32
C PHE A 64 18.28 10.72 6.40
N ASP A 65 17.85 9.47 6.40
CA ASP A 65 18.43 8.37 5.63
C ASP A 65 17.57 8.10 4.38
N MET A 66 17.99 8.67 3.25
CA MET A 66 17.26 8.54 1.98
C MET A 66 17.24 7.09 1.49
N GLU A 67 18.31 6.32 1.70
CA GLU A 67 18.39 4.94 1.20
C GLU A 67 17.41 4.02 1.94
N LYS A 68 17.28 4.20 3.27
CA LYS A 68 16.24 3.49 4.04
C LYS A 68 14.84 3.87 3.58
N TYR A 69 14.61 5.14 3.27
CA TYR A 69 13.32 5.62 2.79
C TYR A 69 12.99 5.03 1.41
N ASP A 70 13.95 5.00 0.48
CA ASP A 70 13.73 4.42 -0.85
C ASP A 70 13.38 2.92 -0.78
N LYS A 71 14.04 2.15 0.10
CA LYS A 71 13.69 0.73 0.34
C LYS A 71 12.24 0.56 0.79
N THR A 72 11.76 1.45 1.66
CA THR A 72 10.36 1.39 2.08
C THR A 72 9.37 1.75 0.97
N MET A 73 9.79 2.49 -0.07
CA MET A 73 8.95 2.73 -1.25
C MET A 73 8.87 1.50 -2.16
N ASP A 74 9.97 0.77 -2.30
CA ASP A 74 9.98 -0.50 -3.04
C ASP A 74 9.10 -1.56 -2.35
N GLU A 75 9.25 -1.73 -1.03
CA GLU A 75 8.41 -2.62 -0.21
C GLU A 75 6.92 -2.29 -0.38
N LYS A 76 6.60 -0.99 -0.42
CA LYS A 76 5.23 -0.51 -0.59
C LYS A 76 4.68 -0.80 -1.97
N GLY A 77 5.48 -0.60 -3.02
CA GLY A 77 5.10 -0.93 -4.40
C GLY A 77 4.67 -2.39 -4.52
N ALA A 78 5.42 -3.32 -3.90
CA ALA A 78 5.08 -4.73 -3.91
C ALA A 78 3.73 -5.04 -3.22
N LEU A 79 3.44 -4.38 -2.09
CA LEU A 79 2.17 -4.52 -1.39
C LEU A 79 1.00 -3.96 -2.21
N ILE A 80 1.19 -2.82 -2.89
CA ILE A 80 0.16 -2.25 -3.77
C ILE A 80 -0.11 -3.19 -4.97
N ASP A 81 0.93 -3.77 -5.56
CA ASP A 81 0.78 -4.76 -6.63
C ASP A 81 0.02 -6.00 -6.16
N GLU A 82 0.24 -6.42 -4.91
CA GLU A 82 -0.52 -7.51 -4.30
C GLU A 82 -2.00 -7.16 -4.09
N LEU A 83 -2.31 -5.96 -3.59
CA LEU A 83 -3.69 -5.48 -3.46
C LEU A 83 -4.42 -5.48 -4.81
N ASN A 84 -3.77 -4.98 -5.88
CA ASN A 84 -4.35 -4.97 -7.22
C ASN A 84 -4.66 -6.39 -7.72
N LYS A 85 -3.74 -7.34 -7.53
CA LYS A 85 -3.96 -8.74 -7.90
C LYS A 85 -5.11 -9.38 -7.13
N LEU A 86 -5.24 -9.07 -5.85
CA LEU A 86 -6.34 -9.58 -5.03
C LEU A 86 -7.69 -9.03 -5.51
N ASP A 87 -7.75 -7.76 -5.91
CA ASP A 87 -8.97 -7.14 -6.45
C ASP A 87 -9.37 -7.69 -7.82
N ASP A 88 -8.40 -7.92 -8.71
CA ASP A 88 -8.63 -8.59 -9.99
C ASP A 88 -9.10 -10.04 -9.79
N GLY A 89 -8.45 -10.77 -8.88
CA GLY A 89 -8.81 -12.13 -8.53
C GLY A 89 -10.20 -12.24 -7.91
N PHE A 90 -10.56 -11.29 -7.05
CA PHE A 90 -11.88 -11.21 -6.44
C PHE A 90 -12.96 -10.95 -7.49
N THR A 91 -12.75 -9.95 -8.37
CA THR A 91 -13.70 -9.57 -9.42
C THR A 91 -13.94 -10.73 -10.38
N SER A 92 -12.88 -11.36 -10.88
CA SER A 92 -12.97 -12.49 -11.81
C SER A 92 -13.62 -13.73 -11.20
N THR A 93 -13.47 -13.95 -9.89
CA THR A 93 -14.13 -15.07 -9.18
C THR A 93 -15.60 -14.77 -8.93
N TYR A 94 -15.93 -13.53 -8.54
CA TYR A 94 -17.30 -13.08 -8.34
C TYR A 94 -18.15 -13.26 -9.60
N GLU A 95 -17.62 -12.88 -10.77
CA GLU A 95 -18.33 -13.04 -12.04
C GLU A 95 -18.77 -14.47 -12.33
N ARG A 96 -18.01 -15.48 -11.85
CA ARG A 96 -18.30 -16.89 -12.05
C ARG A 96 -19.40 -17.43 -11.14
N VAL A 97 -19.54 -16.86 -9.95
CA VAL A 97 -20.49 -17.33 -8.92
C VAL A 97 -21.74 -16.47 -8.81
N ARG A 98 -21.72 -15.25 -9.34
CA ARG A 98 -22.81 -14.27 -9.18
C ARG A 98 -24.18 -14.84 -9.52
N ASP A 99 -24.30 -15.50 -10.67
CA ASP A 99 -25.58 -15.98 -11.16
C ASP A 99 -26.09 -17.16 -10.31
N ALA A 100 -25.19 -18.03 -9.84
CA ALA A 100 -25.51 -19.12 -8.92
C ALA A 100 -25.97 -18.61 -7.55
N VAL A 101 -25.30 -17.58 -7.01
CA VAL A 101 -25.68 -16.95 -5.74
C VAL A 101 -27.01 -16.23 -5.83
N GLN A 102 -27.32 -15.60 -6.97
CA GLN A 102 -28.62 -14.95 -7.19
C GLN A 102 -29.77 -15.96 -7.35
N ALA A 103 -29.49 -17.14 -7.92
CA ALA A 103 -30.48 -18.19 -8.08
C ALA A 103 -30.92 -18.83 -6.76
N ASP A 104 -30.00 -18.98 -5.79
CA ASP A 104 -30.32 -19.43 -4.43
C ASP A 104 -29.59 -18.61 -3.34
N PRO A 105 -30.11 -17.40 -3.02
CA PRO A 105 -29.47 -16.54 -2.03
C PRO A 105 -29.46 -17.13 -0.61
N LYS A 106 -30.38 -18.04 -0.30
CA LYS A 106 -30.48 -18.63 1.04
C LYS A 106 -29.37 -19.64 1.29
N ALA A 107 -29.00 -20.42 0.27
CA ALA A 107 -27.92 -21.40 0.37
C ALA A 107 -26.57 -20.76 0.75
N TYR A 108 -26.32 -19.51 0.35
CA TYR A 108 -25.02 -18.85 0.53
C TYR A 108 -25.03 -17.69 1.52
N ALA A 109 -26.13 -17.49 2.26
CA ALA A 109 -26.36 -16.31 3.08
C ALA A 109 -25.21 -16.03 4.08
N ASP A 110 -24.70 -17.06 4.74
CA ASP A 110 -23.62 -16.92 5.74
C ASP A 110 -22.30 -16.48 5.11
N LYS A 111 -21.91 -17.08 3.98
CA LYS A 111 -20.70 -16.71 3.23
C LYS A 111 -20.81 -15.29 2.67
N VAL A 112 -21.97 -14.93 2.12
CA VAL A 112 -22.23 -13.57 1.61
C VAL A 112 -22.13 -12.54 2.74
N LYS A 113 -22.73 -12.83 3.91
CA LYS A 113 -22.63 -11.96 5.08
C LYS A 113 -21.18 -11.79 5.54
N ARG A 114 -20.42 -12.89 5.61
CA ARG A 114 -18.99 -12.85 5.96
C ARG A 114 -18.20 -11.97 4.99
N MET A 115 -18.42 -12.11 3.68
CA MET A 115 -17.77 -11.25 2.68
C MET A 115 -18.15 -9.77 2.88
N GLN A 116 -19.42 -9.46 3.14
CA GLN A 116 -19.85 -8.08 3.41
C GLN A 116 -19.14 -7.48 4.63
N ASP A 117 -18.97 -8.25 5.71
CA ASP A 117 -18.26 -7.80 6.90
C ASP A 117 -16.77 -7.56 6.60
N LEU A 118 -16.13 -8.47 5.86
CA LEU A 118 -14.73 -8.32 5.43
C LEU A 118 -14.54 -7.11 4.49
N ILE A 119 -15.47 -6.86 3.56
CA ILE A 119 -15.43 -5.69 2.69
C ILE A 119 -15.50 -4.39 3.51
N ARG A 120 -16.36 -4.32 4.53
CA ARG A 120 -16.41 -3.15 5.43
C ARG A 120 -15.08 -2.95 6.14
N MET A 121 -14.49 -4.02 6.70
CA MET A 121 -13.17 -3.96 7.34
C MET A 121 -12.07 -3.50 6.38
N ALA A 122 -12.08 -3.98 5.14
CA ALA A 122 -11.13 -3.57 4.11
C ALA A 122 -11.29 -2.08 3.77
N VAL A 123 -12.52 -1.59 3.63
CA VAL A 123 -12.81 -0.16 3.38
C VAL A 123 -12.31 0.71 4.53
N ASP A 124 -12.60 0.33 5.78
CA ASP A 124 -12.15 1.08 6.96
C ASP A 124 -10.61 1.16 7.01
N LYS A 125 -9.92 0.07 6.68
CA LYS A 125 -8.45 0.04 6.60
C LYS A 125 -7.92 0.88 5.44
N SER A 126 -8.55 0.85 4.28
CA SER A 126 -8.17 1.71 3.15
C SER A 126 -8.25 3.20 3.50
N VAL A 127 -9.29 3.61 4.23
CA VAL A 127 -9.40 5.00 4.74
C VAL A 127 -8.28 5.31 5.73
N ALA A 128 -7.95 4.37 6.62
CA ALA A 128 -6.83 4.53 7.55
C ALA A 128 -5.49 4.66 6.82
N VAL A 129 -5.26 3.87 5.76
CA VAL A 129 -4.08 3.96 4.89
C VAL A 129 -4.02 5.35 4.27
N GLU A 130 -5.08 5.81 3.60
CA GLU A 130 -5.10 7.13 2.97
C GLU A 130 -4.77 8.27 3.96
N ALA A 131 -5.33 8.21 5.17
CA ALA A 131 -5.03 9.19 6.21
C ALA A 131 -3.57 9.12 6.70
N GLN A 132 -2.97 7.93 6.74
CA GLN A 132 -1.57 7.74 7.11
C GLN A 132 -0.63 8.19 5.99
N GLU A 133 -0.95 7.91 4.74
CA GLU A 133 -0.24 8.37 3.54
C GLU A 133 -0.12 9.89 3.47
N GLN A 134 -1.23 10.59 3.72
CA GLN A 134 -1.26 12.04 3.78
C GLN A 134 -0.29 12.57 4.84
N ARG A 135 -0.23 11.92 6.01
CA ARG A 135 0.72 12.26 7.09
C ARG A 135 2.15 11.93 6.69
N GLY A 136 2.40 10.78 6.07
CA GLY A 136 3.69 10.35 5.52
C GLY A 136 4.26 11.35 4.54
N LYS A 137 3.44 11.77 3.57
CA LYS A 137 3.81 12.79 2.59
C LYS A 137 4.19 14.12 3.22
N GLN A 138 3.46 14.57 4.23
CA GLN A 138 3.78 15.80 4.96
C GLN A 138 5.09 15.69 5.75
N ALA A 139 5.33 14.56 6.42
CA ALA A 139 6.57 14.28 7.14
C ALA A 139 7.77 14.30 6.18
N MET A 140 7.68 13.59 5.05
CA MET A 140 8.73 13.56 4.04
C MET A 140 8.99 14.96 3.44
N GLN A 141 7.94 15.72 3.13
CA GLN A 141 8.09 17.07 2.62
C GLN A 141 8.82 17.98 3.62
N SER A 142 8.55 17.82 4.91
CA SER A 142 9.23 18.54 5.99
C SER A 142 10.70 18.14 6.13
N ALA A 143 10.99 16.84 6.06
CA ALA A 143 12.35 16.28 6.11
C ALA A 143 13.22 16.84 4.97
N VAL A 144 12.71 16.81 3.73
CA VAL A 144 13.41 17.34 2.55
C VAL A 144 13.65 18.85 2.68
N ASN A 145 12.67 19.61 3.18
CA ASN A 145 12.83 21.05 3.40
C ASN A 145 13.88 21.36 4.47
N ALA A 146 13.92 20.59 5.55
CA ALA A 146 14.94 20.72 6.59
C ALA A 146 16.34 20.45 6.01
N LYS A 147 16.51 19.38 5.23
CA LYS A 147 17.79 19.08 4.55
C LYS A 147 18.23 20.17 3.58
N ARG A 148 17.31 20.74 2.79
CA ARG A 148 17.63 21.89 1.91
C ARG A 148 18.09 23.10 2.69
N LYS A 149 17.47 23.40 3.84
CA LYS A 149 17.86 24.51 4.70
C LYS A 149 19.25 24.29 5.30
N GLU A 150 19.53 23.08 5.78
CA GLU A 150 20.84 22.68 6.30
C GLU A 150 21.95 22.92 5.25
N ILE A 151 21.76 22.42 4.03
CA ILE A 151 22.71 22.62 2.91
C ILE A 151 22.91 24.10 2.60
N ARG A 152 21.83 24.91 2.59
CA ARG A 152 21.93 26.34 2.34
C ARG A 152 22.74 27.04 3.44
N THR A 153 22.51 26.72 4.71
CA THR A 153 23.26 27.28 5.83
C THR A 153 24.74 26.93 5.74
N ILE A 154 25.09 25.68 5.42
CA ILE A 154 26.48 25.26 5.21
C ILE A 154 27.15 26.04 4.07
N LYS A 155 26.44 26.26 2.95
CA LYS A 155 26.96 27.05 1.83
C LYS A 155 27.20 28.52 2.21
N VAL A 156 26.26 29.12 2.95
CA VAL A 156 26.38 30.51 3.42
C VAL A 156 27.52 30.65 4.43
N SER A 157 27.66 29.72 5.39
CA SER A 157 28.76 29.75 6.36
C SER A 157 30.12 29.59 5.70
N ASN A 158 30.24 28.69 4.71
CA ASN A 158 31.48 28.50 3.95
C ASN A 158 31.82 29.75 3.13
N ALA A 159 30.83 30.38 2.48
CA ALA A 159 31.02 31.62 1.75
C ALA A 159 31.45 32.78 2.67
N ALA A 160 30.81 32.93 3.83
CA ALA A 160 31.15 33.94 4.83
C ALA A 160 32.57 33.72 5.38
N ALA A 161 32.94 32.49 5.72
CA ALA A 161 34.30 32.16 6.16
C ALA A 161 35.33 32.51 5.09
N THR A 162 35.07 32.16 3.82
CA THR A 162 35.96 32.46 2.69
C THR A 162 36.12 33.98 2.48
N GLN A 163 35.03 34.74 2.58
CA GLN A 163 35.06 36.20 2.53
C GLN A 163 35.84 36.80 3.70
N TYR A 164 35.69 36.25 4.90
CA TYR A 164 36.42 36.69 6.09
C TYR A 164 37.92 36.46 5.93
N TYR A 165 38.34 35.27 5.49
CA TYR A 165 39.74 34.96 5.20
C TYR A 165 40.32 35.89 4.11
N LYS A 166 39.56 36.15 3.04
CA LYS A 166 39.99 37.06 1.96
C LYS A 166 40.08 38.53 2.41
N ALA A 167 39.19 38.98 3.30
CA ALA A 167 39.25 40.32 3.87
C ALA A 167 40.44 40.46 4.83
N MET A 168 40.69 39.44 5.65
CA MET A 168 41.78 39.43 6.62
C MET A 168 43.16 39.28 5.96
N SER A 169 43.26 38.50 4.87
CA SER A 169 44.49 38.44 4.07
C SER A 169 44.78 39.77 3.37
N ARG A 170 43.75 40.50 2.93
CA ARG A 170 43.91 41.86 2.35
C ARG A 170 44.30 42.92 3.38
N ILE A 171 43.89 42.76 4.65
CA ILE A 171 44.33 43.63 5.74
C ILE A 171 45.82 43.41 6.06
N ASN A 172 46.34 42.20 5.86
CA ASN A 172 47.77 41.91 5.96
C ASN A 172 48.58 42.39 4.73
N ASP A 173 47.90 42.70 3.61
CA ASP A 173 48.47 43.26 2.36
C ASP A 173 48.35 44.80 2.30
N VAL A 174 48.07 45.46 3.43
CA VAL A 174 48.10 46.93 3.51
C VAL A 174 49.55 47.38 3.44
N ASP A 175 49.90 48.04 2.34
CA ASP A 175 51.20 48.64 2.07
C ASP A 175 51.72 49.43 3.30
N PRO A 176 52.90 49.09 3.86
CA PRO A 176 53.51 49.79 5.00
C PRO A 176 53.56 51.32 4.85
N GLN A 177 53.51 51.83 3.62
CA GLN A 177 53.54 53.26 3.31
C GLN A 177 52.29 54.04 3.76
N LEU A 178 51.16 53.37 4.07
CA LEU A 178 49.96 54.04 4.62
C LEU A 178 49.96 54.16 6.15
N MET A 179 50.84 53.43 6.86
CA MET A 179 50.94 53.47 8.32
C MET A 179 51.84 54.59 8.84
N ASP A 180 52.66 55.21 7.98
CA ASP A 180 53.61 56.29 8.33
C ASP A 180 53.03 57.72 8.17
N LYS A 181 51.74 57.90 8.46
CA LYS A 181 51.11 59.24 8.57
C LYS A 181 50.34 59.42 9.87
N LYS A 182 50.91 58.92 10.96
CA LYS A 182 50.53 59.32 12.32
C LYS A 182 51.78 59.64 13.14
N LYS A 183 52.25 60.88 13.00
CA LYS A 183 52.91 61.65 14.04
C LYS A 183 52.41 63.08 13.97
#